data_AF-Q4CA27-F1
#
_entry.id   AF-Q4CA27-F1
#
_cell.length_a   1.000
_cell.length_b   1.000
_cell.length_c   1.000
_cell.angle_alpha   90.00
_cell.angle_beta   90.00
_cell.angle_gamma   90.00
#
_symmetry.space_group_name_H-M   'P 1'
#
loop_
_entity.id
_entity.type
_entity.pdbx_description
1 polymer ?
#
loop_
_entity_poly.entity_id
_entity_poly.type
_entity_poly.pdbx_seq_one_letter_code
_entity_poly.pdbx_strand_id
1 'polypeptide(L)'
;MPDGVLFGSSKAHKTIRKTLVEDHKLDGVISMPSGVFKPYAGVSTAILIFTKTGVGGTDYVWFYDMEADGFSLDDKRQKIEKNDIPDIIKCWKERELLLNSLEKSPLTPLSKEEDRKGKAFFVPKDEIKYNGYDLSINRYKEIEYEEVEYDPPSIILGKLRNLEADIDQDLTELERLLS
;
A
#
# COMPACT_ATOMS: atom_id res chain seq x y z
N MET A 1 8.54 7.74 2.95
CA MET A 1 7.76 7.94 4.20
C MET A 1 7.17 6.60 4.62
N PRO A 2 7.07 6.25 5.90
CA PRO A 2 6.34 5.06 6.33
C PRO A 2 4.85 5.14 5.97
N ASP A 3 4.24 4.02 5.59
CA ASP A 3 2.84 4.00 5.13
C ASP A 3 1.85 4.48 6.18
N GLY A 4 2.17 4.35 7.47
CA GLY A 4 1.34 4.85 8.56
C GLY A 4 1.03 6.36 8.47
N VAL A 5 1.82 7.13 7.71
CA VAL A 5 1.52 8.54 7.43
C VAL A 5 0.38 8.69 6.40
N LEU A 6 0.22 7.74 5.49
CA LEU A 6 -0.78 7.75 4.40
C LEU A 6 -2.21 7.47 4.87
N PHE A 7 -2.38 6.66 5.91
CA PHE A 7 -3.71 6.29 6.43
C PHE A 7 -3.88 6.56 7.92
N GLY A 8 -2.80 6.91 8.64
CA GLY A 8 -2.83 7.07 10.09
C GLY A 8 -3.92 8.03 10.55
N SER A 9 -4.57 7.67 11.65
CA SER A 9 -5.76 8.35 12.19
C SER A 9 -5.45 9.61 12.99
N SER A 10 -4.18 9.83 13.35
CA SER A 10 -3.74 10.98 14.14
C SER A 10 -4.10 12.31 13.45
N LYS A 11 -4.40 13.34 14.24
CA LYS A 11 -4.73 14.67 13.72
C LYS A 11 -3.61 15.21 12.83
N ALA A 12 -2.35 15.04 13.25
CA ALA A 12 -1.19 15.47 12.49
C ALA A 12 -1.12 14.79 11.11
N HIS A 13 -1.30 13.47 11.04
CA HIS A 13 -1.27 12.75 9.76
C HIS A 13 -2.40 13.22 8.83
N LYS A 14 -3.63 13.33 9.36
CA LYS A 14 -4.78 13.84 8.58
C LYS A 14 -4.55 15.25 8.07
N THR A 15 -4.03 16.15 8.90
CA THR A 15 -3.73 17.54 8.51
C THR A 15 -2.70 17.58 7.40
N ILE A 16 -1.60 16.82 7.50
CA ILE A 16 -0.57 16.80 6.46
C ILE A 16 -1.14 16.32 5.13
N ARG A 17 -1.89 15.21 5.11
CA ARG A 17 -2.48 14.67 3.88
C ARG A 17 -3.48 15.64 3.26
N LYS A 18 -4.32 16.27 4.10
CA LYS A 18 -5.23 17.31 3.65
C LYS A 18 -4.48 18.49 3.03
N THR A 19 -3.43 18.99 3.66
CA THR A 19 -2.61 20.10 3.12
C THR A 19 -1.96 19.74 1.79
N LEU A 20 -1.46 18.51 1.63
CA LEU A 20 -0.89 18.05 0.37
C LEU A 20 -1.91 18.04 -0.79
N VAL A 21 -3.17 17.68 -0.51
CA VAL A 21 -4.24 17.53 -1.51
C VAL A 21 -5.00 18.84 -1.75
N GLU A 22 -5.19 19.67 -0.73
CA GLU A 22 -5.99 20.90 -0.80
C GLU A 22 -5.13 22.12 -1.14
N ASP A 23 -3.98 22.28 -0.48
CA ASP A 23 -3.18 23.50 -0.55
C ASP A 23 -2.02 23.37 -1.53
N HIS A 24 -1.64 22.15 -1.90
CA HIS A 24 -0.55 21.83 -2.82
C HIS A 24 -1.03 20.96 -3.97
N LYS A 25 -0.15 20.72 -4.93
CA LYS A 25 -0.41 19.79 -6.03
C LYS A 25 0.28 18.47 -5.72
N LEU A 26 -0.44 17.53 -5.12
CA LEU A 26 -0.03 16.13 -5.05
C LEU A 26 -0.23 15.48 -6.43
N ASP A 27 0.86 15.11 -7.08
CA ASP A 27 0.88 14.53 -8.43
C ASP A 27 0.83 13.00 -8.37
N GLY A 28 1.46 12.37 -7.36
CA GLY A 28 1.38 10.93 -7.20
C GLY A 28 1.92 10.33 -5.91
N VAL A 29 1.58 9.06 -5.72
CA VAL A 29 1.94 8.21 -4.58
C VAL A 29 2.42 6.87 -5.11
N ILE A 30 3.66 6.49 -4.79
CA ILE A 30 4.22 5.17 -5.10
C ILE A 30 4.28 4.38 -3.80
N SER A 31 3.48 3.34 -3.68
CA SER A 31 3.54 2.37 -2.58
C SER A 31 4.70 1.42 -2.81
N MET A 32 5.51 1.15 -1.79
CA MET A 32 6.62 0.21 -1.82
C MET A 32 6.42 -0.89 -0.77
N PRO A 33 6.73 -2.15 -1.10
CA PRO A 33 6.43 -3.27 -0.24
C PRO A 33 7.34 -3.27 0.99
N SER A 34 6.88 -3.93 2.06
CA SER A 34 7.71 -4.18 3.23
C SER A 34 8.99 -4.93 2.82
N GLY A 35 10.14 -4.49 3.32
CA GLY A 35 11.42 -5.14 3.04
C GLY A 35 12.34 -4.38 2.10
N VAL A 36 11.84 -3.39 1.36
CA VAL A 36 12.68 -2.49 0.52
C VAL A 36 13.76 -1.76 1.33
N PHE A 37 13.57 -1.58 2.63
CA PHE A 37 14.56 -0.96 3.52
C PHE A 37 15.15 -1.91 4.56
N LYS A 38 14.94 -3.23 4.44
CA LYS A 38 15.64 -4.19 5.30
C LYS A 38 17.15 -4.14 5.07
N PRO A 39 17.97 -4.38 6.11
CA PRO A 39 17.58 -4.76 7.48
C PRO A 39 17.18 -3.56 8.39
N TYR A 40 17.19 -2.33 7.89
CA TYR A 40 16.96 -1.13 8.70
C TYR A 40 15.50 -0.92 9.09
N ALA A 41 14.57 -1.21 8.17
CA ALA A 41 13.14 -1.08 8.43
C ALA A 41 12.34 -2.19 7.72
N GLY A 42 11.47 -2.86 8.48
CA GLY A 42 10.58 -3.90 7.97
C GLY A 42 9.19 -3.41 7.55
N VAL A 43 8.88 -2.13 7.74
CA VAL A 43 7.57 -1.55 7.39
C VAL A 43 7.49 -1.22 5.90
N SER A 44 6.28 -1.23 5.35
CA SER A 44 6.01 -0.67 4.03
C SER A 44 6.16 0.86 4.05
N THR A 45 6.49 1.40 2.89
CA THR A 45 6.84 2.82 2.74
C THR A 45 6.34 3.33 1.40
N ALA A 46 6.15 4.64 1.30
CA ALA A 46 5.75 5.28 0.06
C ALA A 46 6.61 6.50 -0.31
N ILE A 47 6.63 6.79 -1.60
CA ILE A 47 7.17 8.01 -2.20
C ILE A 47 5.98 8.91 -2.55
N LEU A 48 5.99 10.14 -2.05
CA LEU A 48 5.02 11.17 -2.42
C LEU A 48 5.69 12.14 -3.37
N ILE A 49 5.04 12.40 -4.51
CA ILE A 49 5.51 13.36 -5.51
C ILE A 49 4.51 14.49 -5.56
N PHE A 50 4.95 15.68 -5.17
CA PHE A 50 4.09 16.85 -5.09
C PHE A 50 4.85 18.14 -5.39
N THR A 51 4.12 19.14 -5.86
CA THR A 51 4.59 20.50 -6.08
C THR A 51 3.98 21.43 -5.04
N LYS A 52 4.83 22.19 -4.34
CA LYS A 52 4.37 23.22 -3.40
C LYS A 52 3.82 24.41 -4.19
N THR A 53 2.50 24.54 -4.24
CA THR A 53 1.80 25.65 -4.94
C THR A 53 1.25 26.69 -3.97
N GLY A 54 0.68 26.25 -2.84
CA GLY A 54 0.03 27.11 -1.84
C GLY A 54 -1.39 27.54 -2.21
N VAL A 55 -1.88 27.14 -3.38
CA VAL A 55 -3.21 27.46 -3.93
C VAL A 55 -3.97 26.22 -4.40
N GLY A 56 -3.44 25.02 -4.09
CA GLY A 56 -3.96 23.74 -4.59
C GLY A 56 -3.50 23.41 -6.01
N GLY A 57 -4.34 22.68 -6.75
CA GLY A 57 -4.06 22.22 -8.12
C GLY A 57 -4.02 20.70 -8.29
N THR A 58 -4.42 19.94 -7.27
CA THR A 58 -4.68 18.50 -7.40
C THR A 58 -6.10 18.26 -7.91
N ASP A 59 -6.21 17.67 -9.09
CA ASP A 59 -7.48 17.15 -9.63
C ASP A 59 -7.52 15.63 -9.52
N TYR A 60 -6.41 14.98 -9.89
CA TYR A 60 -6.20 13.54 -9.79
C TYR A 60 -4.85 13.25 -9.16
N VAL A 61 -4.76 12.16 -8.41
CA VAL A 61 -3.50 11.65 -7.86
C VAL A 61 -3.19 10.32 -8.52
N TRP A 62 -1.99 10.20 -9.08
CA TRP A 62 -1.51 8.96 -9.68
C TRP A 62 -0.99 8.01 -8.59
N PHE A 63 -1.47 6.78 -8.56
CA PHE A 63 -1.01 5.74 -7.66
C PHE A 63 -0.22 4.69 -8.42
N TYR A 64 0.84 4.16 -7.81
CA TYR A 64 1.57 2.99 -8.30
C TYR A 64 1.85 2.00 -7.17
N ASP A 65 1.58 0.71 -7.42
CA ASP A 65 1.86 -0.40 -6.51
C ASP A 65 3.15 -1.11 -6.91
N MET A 66 4.26 -0.76 -6.24
CA MET A 66 5.53 -1.43 -6.46
C MET A 66 5.52 -2.79 -5.75
N GLU A 67 5.93 -3.85 -6.45
CA GLU A 67 6.07 -5.18 -5.88
C GLU A 67 7.53 -5.57 -5.63
N ALA A 68 8.47 -4.99 -6.37
CA ALA A 68 9.90 -5.25 -6.19
C ALA A 68 10.78 -4.10 -6.70
N ASP A 69 11.91 -3.89 -6.02
CA ASP A 69 12.90 -2.86 -6.35
C ASP A 69 14.19 -3.42 -6.98
N GLY A 70 14.16 -4.68 -7.44
CA GLY A 70 15.33 -5.40 -7.96
C GLY A 70 16.13 -6.16 -6.91
N PHE A 71 15.65 -6.21 -5.66
CA PHE A 71 16.23 -7.01 -4.59
C PHE A 71 15.19 -7.86 -3.86
N SER A 72 15.63 -8.93 -3.21
CA SER A 72 14.80 -9.70 -2.28
C SER A 72 14.31 -8.78 -1.15
N LEU A 73 13.11 -9.07 -0.64
CA LEU A 73 12.48 -8.33 0.46
C LEU A 73 12.81 -8.93 1.85
N ASP A 74 13.84 -9.77 1.92
CA ASP A 74 14.39 -10.33 3.15
C ASP A 74 15.60 -9.52 3.65
N ASP A 75 16.15 -9.88 4.81
CA ASP A 75 17.26 -9.14 5.40
C ASP A 75 18.56 -9.25 4.60
N LYS A 76 18.64 -10.19 3.66
CA LYS A 76 19.83 -10.41 2.84
C LYS A 76 19.90 -9.45 1.65
N ARG A 77 18.76 -8.90 1.20
CA ARG A 77 18.66 -7.96 0.07
C ARG A 77 19.53 -8.39 -1.12
N GLN A 78 19.33 -9.61 -1.59
CA GLN A 78 20.05 -10.15 -2.74
C GLN A 78 19.41 -9.65 -4.04
N LYS A 79 20.22 -9.39 -5.07
CA LYS A 79 19.70 -8.96 -6.37
C LYS A 79 18.79 -10.02 -6.98
N ILE A 80 17.67 -9.60 -7.54
CA ILE A 80 16.72 -10.44 -8.28
C ILE A 80 16.36 -9.76 -9.59
N GLU A 81 15.80 -10.51 -10.53
CA GLU A 81 15.38 -9.97 -11.84
C GLU A 81 14.14 -9.09 -11.74
N LYS A 82 13.23 -9.38 -10.79
CA LYS A 82 11.97 -8.63 -10.62
C LYS A 82 12.27 -7.21 -10.13
N ASN A 83 11.97 -6.21 -10.97
CA ASN A 83 12.23 -4.81 -10.67
C ASN A 83 11.20 -3.90 -11.37
N ASP A 84 10.39 -3.20 -10.60
CA ASP A 84 9.34 -2.32 -11.10
C ASP A 84 9.84 -0.88 -11.33
N ILE A 85 11.04 -0.51 -10.87
CA ILE A 85 11.58 0.86 -11.01
C ILE A 85 11.59 1.35 -12.48
N PRO A 86 12.04 0.56 -13.47
CA PRO A 86 12.01 1.00 -14.87
C PRO A 86 10.58 1.26 -15.38
N ASP A 87 9.62 0.43 -14.97
CA ASP A 87 8.21 0.56 -15.34
C ASP A 87 7.59 1.81 -14.69
N ILE A 88 7.85 2.04 -13.40
CA ILE A 88 7.45 3.25 -12.68
C ILE A 88 7.91 4.50 -13.43
N ILE A 89 9.19 4.56 -13.84
CA ILE A 89 9.74 5.71 -14.56
C ILE A 89 9.06 5.89 -15.91
N LYS A 90 8.75 4.79 -16.62
CA LYS A 90 8.05 4.83 -17.90
C LYS A 90 6.62 5.35 -17.71
N CYS A 91 5.83 4.72 -16.85
CA CYS A 91 4.45 5.13 -16.56
C CYS A 91 4.37 6.57 -16.05
N TRP A 92 5.33 6.99 -15.20
CA TRP A 92 5.40 8.36 -14.70
C TRP A 92 5.55 9.39 -15.82
N LYS A 93 6.33 9.09 -16.87
CA LYS A 93 6.49 9.98 -18.04
C LYS A 93 5.25 10.00 -18.92
N GLU A 94 4.60 8.84 -19.09
CA GLU A 94 3.41 8.69 -19.92
C GLU A 94 2.15 9.26 -19.25
N ARG A 95 2.18 9.46 -17.92
CA ARG A 95 1.03 9.92 -17.11
C ARG A 95 0.38 11.20 -17.64
N GLU A 96 1.16 12.18 -18.12
CA GLU A 96 0.63 13.46 -18.60
C GLU A 96 -0.19 13.29 -19.88
N LEU A 97 0.23 12.37 -20.76
CA LEU A 97 -0.54 12.03 -21.96
C LEU A 97 -1.86 11.34 -21.58
N LEU A 98 -1.83 10.47 -20.57
CA LEU A 98 -3.01 9.80 -20.03
C LEU A 98 -3.96 10.81 -19.36
N LEU A 99 -3.44 11.75 -18.57
CA LEU A 99 -4.24 12.80 -17.93
C LEU A 99 -4.95 13.69 -18.97
N ASN A 100 -4.22 14.11 -20.01
CA ASN A 100 -4.80 14.86 -21.13
C ASN A 100 -5.87 14.07 -21.90
N SER A 101 -5.82 12.73 -21.88
CA SER A 101 -6.85 11.88 -22.48
C SER A 101 -8.11 11.76 -21.61
N LEU A 102 -7.93 11.78 -20.28
CA LEU A 102 -9.03 11.81 -19.30
C LEU A 102 -9.87 13.07 -19.44
N GLU A 103 -9.22 14.23 -19.62
CA GLU A 103 -9.91 15.53 -19.76
C GLU A 103 -10.72 15.65 -21.06
N LYS A 104 -10.29 14.96 -22.13
CA LYS A 104 -10.91 15.05 -23.47
C LYS A 104 -12.06 14.08 -23.69
N SER A 105 -12.15 13.02 -22.89
CA SER A 105 -13.27 12.08 -22.92
C SER A 105 -13.41 11.45 -21.54
N PRO A 106 -14.47 11.76 -20.77
CA PRO A 106 -14.75 11.13 -19.48
C PRO A 106 -15.12 9.64 -19.59
N LEU A 107 -14.87 9.01 -20.74
CA LEU A 107 -15.12 7.60 -21.07
C LEU A 107 -13.85 6.87 -21.53
N THR A 108 -12.65 7.45 -21.32
CA THR A 108 -11.38 6.75 -21.55
C THR A 108 -11.15 5.65 -20.49
N PRO A 109 -10.44 4.55 -20.79
CA PRO A 109 -10.34 3.38 -19.88
C PRO A 109 -9.82 3.68 -18.47
N LEU A 110 -9.05 4.76 -18.28
CA LEU A 110 -8.55 5.21 -16.97
C LEU A 110 -9.52 6.11 -16.19
N SER A 111 -10.63 6.55 -16.81
CA SER A 111 -11.72 7.31 -16.17
C SER A 111 -12.81 6.39 -15.62
N LYS A 112 -12.81 5.13 -16.05
CA LYS A 112 -13.69 4.12 -15.52
C LYS A 112 -13.03 3.50 -14.31
N GLU A 113 -13.85 3.17 -13.32
CA GLU A 113 -13.57 2.30 -12.20
C GLU A 113 -12.95 0.93 -12.61
N GLU A 114 -12.91 0.61 -13.91
CA GLU A 114 -12.58 -0.69 -14.52
C GLU A 114 -11.08 -1.09 -14.53
N ASP A 115 -10.11 -0.21 -14.26
CA ASP A 115 -8.66 -0.58 -14.29
C ASP A 115 -7.93 -0.38 -12.94
N ARG A 116 -8.68 -0.36 -11.83
CA ARG A 116 -8.09 -0.34 -10.46
C ARG A 116 -7.42 -1.67 -10.06
N LYS A 117 -7.39 -2.64 -10.98
CA LYS A 117 -6.67 -3.92 -10.88
C LYS A 117 -5.21 -3.79 -11.33
N GLY A 118 -4.91 -2.77 -12.14
CA GLY A 118 -3.57 -2.52 -12.65
C GLY A 118 -2.58 -2.08 -11.56
N LYS A 119 -1.29 -2.10 -11.92
CA LYS A 119 -0.22 -1.59 -11.04
C LYS A 119 -0.28 -0.08 -10.85
N ALA A 120 -0.88 0.66 -11.79
CA ALA A 120 -0.94 2.11 -11.74
C ALA A 120 -2.30 2.63 -12.22
N PHE A 121 -2.87 3.58 -11.48
CA PHE A 121 -4.17 4.18 -11.80
C PHE A 121 -4.29 5.57 -11.18
N PHE A 122 -5.27 6.35 -11.63
CA PHE A 122 -5.57 7.66 -11.07
C PHE A 122 -6.77 7.61 -10.13
N VAL A 123 -6.72 8.39 -9.06
CA VAL A 123 -7.84 8.59 -8.14
C VAL A 123 -8.22 10.07 -8.12
N PRO A 124 -9.50 10.42 -8.35
CA PRO A 124 -9.96 11.80 -8.25
C PRO A 124 -9.79 12.38 -6.84
N LYS A 125 -9.48 13.67 -6.75
CA LYS A 125 -9.38 14.38 -5.47
C LYS A 125 -10.64 14.25 -4.61
N ASP A 126 -11.82 14.33 -5.21
CA ASP A 126 -13.09 14.26 -4.48
C ASP A 126 -13.30 12.90 -3.80
N GLU A 127 -12.85 11.82 -4.44
CA GLU A 127 -12.88 10.48 -3.83
C GLU A 127 -11.87 10.37 -2.68
N ILE A 128 -10.67 10.93 -2.83
CA ILE A 128 -9.67 10.98 -1.75
C ILE A 128 -10.23 11.76 -0.55
N LYS A 129 -10.90 12.88 -0.81
CA LYS A 129 -11.56 13.69 0.22
C LYS A 129 -12.69 12.93 0.90
N TYR A 130 -13.54 12.23 0.14
CA TYR A 130 -14.61 11.38 0.66
C TYR A 130 -14.06 10.27 1.58
N ASN A 131 -12.92 9.69 1.21
CA ASN A 131 -12.21 8.70 2.00
C ASN A 131 -11.35 9.29 3.13
N GLY A 132 -11.60 10.54 3.54
CA GLY A 132 -10.93 11.15 4.69
C GLY A 132 -9.45 11.45 4.46
N TYR A 133 -9.09 11.72 3.21
CA TYR A 133 -7.72 11.95 2.74
C TYR A 133 -6.81 10.75 2.95
N ASP A 134 -7.32 9.52 2.91
CA ASP A 134 -6.50 8.32 2.91
C ASP A 134 -5.69 8.25 1.60
N LEU A 135 -4.37 8.13 1.70
CA LEU A 135 -3.46 8.02 0.56
C LEU A 135 -2.84 6.62 0.46
N SER A 136 -3.43 5.61 1.09
CA SER A 136 -3.06 4.21 0.91
C SER A 136 -3.65 3.70 -0.41
N ILE A 137 -2.80 3.12 -1.25
CA ILE A 137 -3.23 2.52 -2.52
C ILE A 137 -4.28 1.42 -2.32
N ASN A 138 -4.18 0.66 -1.23
CA ASN A 138 -5.10 -0.43 -0.90
C ASN A 138 -6.53 0.04 -0.64
N ARG A 139 -6.74 1.33 -0.36
CA ARG A 139 -8.08 1.90 -0.21
C ARG A 139 -8.83 1.97 -1.53
N TYR A 140 -8.10 2.06 -2.64
CA TYR A 140 -8.63 2.32 -3.97
C TYR A 140 -8.47 1.12 -4.90
N LYS A 141 -7.46 0.28 -4.68
CA LYS A 141 -7.17 -0.90 -5.50
C LYS A 141 -8.31 -1.92 -5.40
N GLU A 142 -8.77 -2.42 -6.55
CA GLU A 142 -9.72 -3.52 -6.59
C GLU A 142 -8.92 -4.83 -6.50
N ILE A 143 -9.12 -5.58 -5.41
CA ILE A 143 -8.50 -6.88 -5.22
C ILE A 143 -9.56 -7.93 -5.55
N GLU A 144 -9.30 -8.75 -6.58
CA GLU A 144 -10.06 -9.98 -6.79
C GLU A 144 -9.73 -10.92 -5.62
N TYR A 145 -10.69 -11.10 -4.71
CA TYR A 145 -10.56 -12.10 -3.66
C TYR A 145 -10.77 -13.47 -4.31
N GLU A 146 -9.69 -14.23 -4.46
CA GLU A 146 -9.83 -15.69 -4.48
C GLU A 146 -10.34 -16.11 -3.09
N GLU A 147 -11.44 -16.85 -3.02
CA GLU A 147 -11.91 -17.43 -1.76
C GLU A 147 -10.80 -18.34 -1.23
N VAL A 148 -10.05 -17.84 -0.24
CA VAL A 148 -9.14 -18.68 0.51
C VAL A 148 -9.99 -19.57 1.39
N GLU A 149 -10.06 -20.85 1.05
CA GLU A 149 -10.78 -21.85 1.84
C GLU A 149 -10.06 -22.01 3.17
N TYR A 150 -10.66 -21.48 4.24
CA TYR A 150 -10.14 -21.63 5.60
C TYR A 150 -10.78 -22.84 6.28
N ASP A 151 -10.02 -23.47 7.16
CA ASP A 151 -10.57 -24.44 8.10
C ASP A 151 -11.72 -23.81 8.91
N PRO A 152 -12.81 -24.56 9.17
CA PRO A 152 -13.89 -24.08 10.03
C PRO A 152 -13.36 -23.62 11.40
N PRO A 153 -13.98 -22.60 12.04
CA PRO A 153 -13.52 -22.10 13.33
C PRO A 153 -13.36 -23.18 14.40
N SER A 154 -14.18 -24.23 14.37
CA SER A 154 -14.09 -25.39 15.27
C SER A 154 -12.78 -26.17 15.13
N ILE A 155 -12.26 -26.32 13.91
CA ILE A 155 -10.99 -26.99 13.63
C ILE A 155 -9.82 -26.13 14.14
N ILE A 156 -9.88 -24.82 13.90
CA ILE A 156 -8.87 -23.87 14.40
C ILE A 156 -8.84 -23.89 15.94
N LEU A 157 -10.02 -23.91 16.57
CA LEU A 157 -10.15 -23.97 18.03
C LEU A 157 -9.62 -25.30 18.60
N GLY A 158 -9.84 -26.41 17.90
CA GLY A 158 -9.28 -27.71 18.26
C GLY A 158 -7.75 -27.72 18.18
N LYS A 159 -7.18 -27.16 17.09
CA LYS A 159 -5.72 -26.99 16.94
C LYS A 159 -5.12 -26.14 18.07
N LEU A 160 -5.79 -25.05 18.45
CA LEU A 160 -5.38 -24.19 19.57
C LEU A 160 -5.34 -24.94 20.90
N ARG A 161 -6.39 -25.70 21.22
CA ARG A 161 -6.44 -26.48 22.46
C ARG A 161 -5.36 -27.55 22.55
N ASN A 162 -5.07 -28.21 21.42
CA ASN A 162 -3.99 -29.20 21.39
C ASN A 162 -2.64 -28.53 21.64
N LEU A 163 -2.41 -27.36 21.04
CA LEU A 163 -1.18 -26.59 21.25
C LEU A 163 -1.03 -26.13 22.71
N GLU A 164 -2.13 -25.70 23.36
CA GLU A 164 -2.12 -25.38 24.79
C GLU A 164 -1.76 -26.61 25.65
N ALA A 165 -2.31 -27.79 25.33
CA ALA A 165 -2.01 -29.01 26.07
C ALA A 165 -0.52 -29.41 25.94
N ASP A 166 0.06 -29.28 24.74
CA ASP A 166 1.48 -29.54 24.50
C ASP A 166 2.34 -28.56 25.33
N ILE A 167 2.00 -27.27 25.34
CA ILE A 167 2.70 -26.25 26.14
C ILE A 167 2.64 -26.56 27.64
N ASP A 168 1.47 -26.95 28.17
CA ASP A 168 1.31 -27.29 29.58
C ASP A 168 2.14 -28.53 29.97
N GLN A 169 2.22 -29.51 29.07
CA GLN A 169 3.02 -30.71 29.28
C GLN A 169 4.51 -30.38 29.34
N ASP A 170 5.01 -29.57 28.39
CA ASP A 170 6.40 -29.11 28.36
C ASP A 170 6.76 -28.29 29.61
N LEU A 171 5.85 -27.43 30.08
CA LEU A 171 6.03 -26.65 31.32
C LEU A 171 6.14 -27.56 32.54
N THR A 172 5.30 -28.59 32.64
CA THR A 172 5.34 -29.56 33.73
C THR A 172 6.67 -30.34 33.74
N GLU A 173 7.19 -30.69 32.57
CA GLU A 173 8.49 -31.35 32.45
C GLU A 173 9.64 -30.44 32.91
N LEU A 174 9.60 -29.16 32.52
CA LEU A 174 10.57 -28.15 32.97
C LEU A 174 10.52 -27.95 34.49
N GLU A 175 9.34 -27.89 35.10
CA GLU A 175 9.19 -27.80 36.56
C GLU A 175 9.85 -28.99 37.26
N ARG A 176 9.69 -30.20 36.70
CA ARG A 176 10.30 -31.42 37.25
C ARG A 176 11.83 -31.45 37.16
N LEU A 177 12.42 -30.76 36.18
CA LEU A 177 13.88 -30.68 36.03
C LEU A 177 14.50 -29.64 36.98
N LEU A 178 13.71 -28.70 37.49
CA LEU A 178 14.15 -27.66 38.44
C LEU A 178 14.01 -28.10 39.92
N SER A 179 13.26 -29.17 40.18
CA SER A 179 13.06 -29.80 41.50
C SER A 179 14.00 -30.96 41.76
#